data_AF-W9CDM0-F1
#
_entry.id   AF-W9CDM0-F1
#
_cell.length_a   1.000
_cell.length_b   1.000
_cell.length_c   1.000
_cell.angle_alpha   90.00
_cell.angle_beta   90.00
_cell.angle_gamma   90.00
#
_symmetry.space_group_name_H-M   'P 1'
#
loop_
_entity.id
_entity.type
_entity.pdbx_description
1 polymer ?
#
loop_
_entity_poly.entity_id
_entity_poly.type
_entity_poly.pdbx_seq_one_letter_code
_entity_poly.pdbx_strand_id
1 'polypeptide(L)'
;MSLGTRINGYFREGSERARRLILLRPSRSLPRGVLVGPRRVIDPESGQVSHETTSRELQVSDYHWDFQFEELLEEQWEDSDDGEPITVEEAIISSTRRRKPGVPRLIQLAVASIVKNVADITYENIQYMAPLHLEFIWRELTKRCVNSFNTWKAFSKVLGRQRGAILNQFRYSNAITEPIPSLSVYTKPLTSATFDYLVHLSITTAFSTSDLVELSTLTNLVALEVINPKQDNHLKNTGKLFDSSFGDRVIKTWSESAIESKGFQVLRILKLRNFKEITNNCFQYLNGFPVLAVFDVLDCGFEGLAQLGAEAFGWEVHPDGAFLEILQSACVKHSMALRTTLGLPVRPVRRSAAKPLYEKAKITMIPRADVPAFLAGDRASSSTAARNSAYVDAEERVTRLEQTPSGRARLARMGFSHFEAVDYMSRRAVRELETWEFRTYTALNRISELRNDEDLRAAGIDVGDSVPLVSGEVISAVPVASVRLGPELLYPLARGQLHQPFYDGGVADRSLKFTSRDLGVNAKGYVYTRIKVATARTRTREQAEGEAEGAGEGGGEAEDEAGREAGREARGSGSRQSKRRKVRGEKRQQLGDLLAGVMGVI
;
A
#
# COMPACT_ATOMS: atom_id res chain seq x y z
N MET A 1 29.29 -0.44 -20.58
CA MET A 1 28.25 0.07 -19.65
C MET A 1 27.04 -0.85 -19.74
N SER A 2 26.50 -1.34 -18.62
CA SER A 2 25.39 -2.31 -18.63
C SER A 2 24.05 -1.66 -19.02
N LEU A 3 23.17 -2.40 -19.70
CA LEU A 3 21.83 -1.94 -20.14
C LEU A 3 21.02 -1.25 -19.03
N GLY A 4 21.14 -1.72 -17.77
CA GLY A 4 20.45 -1.14 -16.62
C GLY A 4 20.86 0.31 -16.29
N THR A 5 22.07 0.73 -16.66
CA THR A 5 22.54 2.10 -16.39
C THR A 5 21.94 3.11 -17.38
N ARG A 6 21.61 2.68 -18.61
CA ARG A 6 20.92 3.53 -19.61
C ARG A 6 19.44 3.70 -19.30
N ILE A 7 18.78 2.64 -18.82
CA ILE A 7 17.36 2.67 -18.45
C ILE A 7 17.13 3.60 -17.24
N ASN A 8 18.02 3.57 -16.24
CA ASN A 8 17.91 4.42 -15.04
C ASN A 8 18.09 5.93 -15.31
N GLY A 9 18.88 6.31 -16.32
CA GLY A 9 19.02 7.71 -16.72
C GLY A 9 17.74 8.27 -17.35
N TYR A 10 17.05 7.45 -18.15
CA TYR A 10 15.84 7.83 -18.89
C TYR A 10 14.65 8.09 -17.96
N PHE A 11 14.47 7.26 -16.92
CA PHE A 11 13.41 7.47 -15.92
C PHE A 11 13.64 8.73 -15.08
N ARG A 12 14.89 9.05 -14.74
CA ARG A 12 15.23 10.21 -13.92
C ARG A 12 15.14 11.52 -14.71
N GLU A 13 15.69 11.56 -15.93
CA GLU A 13 15.57 12.74 -16.79
C GLU A 13 14.15 12.95 -17.30
N GLY A 14 13.39 11.87 -17.57
CA GLY A 14 11.97 11.95 -17.92
C GLY A 14 11.11 12.50 -16.78
N SER A 15 11.29 12.03 -15.54
CA SER A 15 10.53 12.56 -14.40
C SER A 15 10.97 13.95 -13.95
N GLU A 16 12.26 14.32 -14.11
CA GLU A 16 12.73 15.66 -13.72
C GLU A 16 12.48 16.72 -14.81
N ARG A 17 12.54 16.38 -16.11
CA ARG A 17 12.16 17.31 -17.20
C ARG A 17 10.66 17.50 -17.35
N ALA A 18 9.86 16.47 -17.05
CA ALA A 18 8.41 16.57 -17.06
C ALA A 18 7.82 17.27 -15.84
N ARG A 19 8.62 17.65 -14.81
CA ARG A 19 8.16 18.31 -13.58
C ARG A 19 8.48 19.81 -13.54
N ARG A 20 8.41 20.50 -14.68
CA ARG A 20 8.27 21.96 -14.65
C ARG A 20 6.81 22.27 -14.37
N LEU A 21 6.47 22.23 -13.08
CA LEU A 21 5.24 22.77 -12.51
C LEU A 21 4.81 24.02 -13.29
N ILE A 22 3.81 23.87 -14.16
CA ILE A 22 3.02 25.02 -14.58
C ILE A 22 2.25 25.41 -13.33
N LEU A 23 2.84 26.34 -12.56
CA LEU A 23 2.24 26.98 -11.40
C LEU A 23 0.77 27.27 -11.69
N LEU A 24 -0.11 26.55 -11.00
CA LEU A 24 -1.48 26.92 -10.62
C LEU A 24 -2.09 27.98 -11.55
N ARG A 25 -2.27 27.66 -12.83
CA ARG A 25 -3.04 28.53 -13.72
C ARG A 25 -4.51 28.16 -13.54
N PRO A 26 -5.37 29.09 -13.10
CA PRO A 26 -6.81 28.84 -13.12
C PRO A 26 -7.24 28.45 -14.54
N SER A 27 -8.25 27.57 -14.64
CA SER A 27 -8.75 26.99 -15.89
C SER A 27 -9.25 28.02 -16.91
N ARG A 28 -9.37 29.29 -16.49
CA ARG A 28 -9.60 30.45 -17.36
C ARG A 28 -8.41 31.39 -17.29
N SER A 29 -7.97 31.88 -18.45
CA SER A 29 -7.05 33.02 -18.52
C SER A 29 -7.70 34.23 -17.84
N LEU A 30 -7.41 34.42 -16.56
CA LEU A 30 -7.82 35.63 -15.86
C LEU A 30 -7.17 36.82 -16.59
N PRO A 31 -7.92 37.89 -16.90
CA PRO A 31 -7.35 39.06 -17.55
C PRO A 31 -6.12 39.51 -16.75
N ARG A 32 -5.00 39.76 -17.45
CA ARG A 32 -3.77 40.35 -16.91
C ARG A 32 -4.09 41.74 -16.37
N GLY A 33 -4.73 41.79 -15.22
CA GLY A 33 -4.99 42.98 -14.43
C GLY A 33 -4.17 42.87 -13.16
N VAL A 34 -3.01 43.55 -13.18
CA VAL A 34 -2.32 44.19 -12.06
C VAL A 34 -2.20 43.34 -10.78
N LEU A 35 -0.99 42.86 -10.50
CA LEU A 35 -0.56 42.61 -9.12
C LEU A 35 -0.62 43.96 -8.39
N VAL A 36 -1.74 44.24 -7.72
CA VAL A 36 -1.94 45.48 -6.97
C VAL A 36 -1.05 45.37 -5.73
N GLY A 37 0.02 46.16 -5.70
CA GLY A 37 0.82 46.37 -4.49
C GLY A 37 -0.02 47.00 -3.36
N PRO A 38 0.53 47.13 -2.15
CA PRO A 38 -0.21 47.64 -1.00
C PRO A 38 -0.91 48.97 -1.32
N ARG A 39 -2.24 49.01 -1.24
CA ARG A 39 -3.01 50.23 -1.52
C ARG A 39 -3.09 51.05 -0.23
N ARG A 40 -2.61 52.28 -0.30
CA ARG A 40 -2.70 53.24 0.81
C ARG A 40 -4.13 53.78 0.83
N VAL A 41 -4.88 53.46 1.88
CA VAL A 41 -6.25 53.95 2.10
C VAL A 41 -6.18 55.01 3.20
N ILE A 42 -6.58 56.23 2.87
CA ILE A 42 -6.66 57.32 3.84
C ILE A 42 -8.13 57.43 4.22
N ASP A 43 -8.42 57.22 5.50
CA ASP A 43 -9.74 57.48 6.05
C ASP A 43 -10.02 58.99 6.00
N PRO A 44 -11.05 59.45 5.27
CA PRO A 44 -11.32 60.86 5.06
C PRO A 44 -11.77 61.60 6.32
N GLU A 45 -12.31 60.90 7.33
CA GLU A 45 -12.80 61.56 8.56
C GLU A 45 -11.71 61.67 9.63
N SER A 46 -10.86 60.64 9.75
CA SER A 46 -9.80 60.61 10.76
C SER A 46 -8.42 61.07 10.25
N GLY A 47 -8.22 61.10 8.93
CA GLY A 47 -6.92 61.31 8.29
C GLY A 47 -5.95 60.14 8.49
N GLN A 48 -6.41 59.03 9.09
CA GLN A 48 -5.57 57.87 9.38
C GLN A 48 -5.22 57.15 8.08
N VAL A 49 -3.93 56.86 7.91
CA VAL A 49 -3.40 56.14 6.77
C VAL A 49 -3.31 54.66 7.13
N SER A 50 -4.08 53.83 6.44
CA SER A 50 -3.97 52.37 6.51
C SER A 50 -3.37 51.82 5.21
N HIS A 51 -2.66 50.70 5.32
CA HIS A 51 -2.18 49.94 4.17
C HIS A 51 -3.06 48.71 4.01
N GLU A 52 -3.99 48.77 3.07
CA GLU A 52 -4.81 47.63 2.73
C GLU A 52 -4.04 46.79 1.72
N THR A 53 -3.49 45.67 2.20
CA THR A 53 -2.96 44.64 1.30
C THR A 53 -4.14 43.77 0.94
N THR A 54 -4.83 44.10 -0.15
CA THR A 54 -5.81 43.18 -0.74
C THR A 54 -5.02 42.02 -1.34
N SER A 55 -4.68 41.03 -0.51
CA SER A 55 -4.42 39.70 -1.05
C SER A 55 -5.67 39.34 -1.83
N ARG A 56 -5.55 39.12 -3.14
CA ARG A 56 -6.56 38.35 -3.87
C ARG A 56 -6.59 37.01 -3.14
N GLU A 57 -7.48 36.89 -2.16
CA GLU A 57 -7.91 35.60 -1.68
C GLU A 57 -8.38 34.91 -2.96
N LEU A 58 -7.57 33.97 -3.46
CA LEU A 58 -8.00 33.05 -4.49
C LEU A 58 -9.34 32.54 -4.00
N GLN A 59 -10.43 32.90 -4.68
CA GLN A 59 -11.73 32.41 -4.27
C GLN A 59 -11.63 30.89 -4.29
N VAL A 60 -11.95 30.27 -3.16
CA VAL A 60 -11.83 28.83 -2.97
C VAL A 60 -12.53 28.04 -4.08
N SER A 61 -13.60 28.63 -4.66
CA SER A 61 -14.32 28.11 -5.82
C SER A 61 -13.48 27.97 -7.09
N ASP A 62 -12.43 28.76 -7.26
CA ASP A 62 -11.62 28.78 -8.48
C ASP A 62 -10.46 27.76 -8.44
N TYR A 63 -10.23 27.13 -7.29
CA TYR A 63 -9.14 26.18 -7.08
C TYR A 63 -9.58 24.74 -7.42
N HIS A 64 -9.47 24.38 -8.70
CA HIS A 64 -9.85 23.08 -9.25
C HIS A 64 -8.65 22.16 -9.47
N TRP A 65 -7.96 21.76 -8.40
CA TRP A 65 -6.78 20.88 -8.52
C TRP A 65 -7.11 19.50 -9.11
N ASP A 66 -8.35 19.05 -8.92
CA ASP A 66 -8.89 17.79 -9.40
C ASP A 66 -9.05 17.74 -10.93
N PHE A 67 -9.04 18.90 -11.58
CA PHE A 67 -9.01 19.07 -13.04
C PHE A 67 -7.64 19.47 -13.57
N GLN A 68 -6.64 19.70 -12.72
CA GLN A 68 -5.30 20.07 -13.16
C GLN A 68 -4.59 18.88 -13.80
N PHE A 69 -3.89 19.16 -14.89
CA PHE A 69 -2.98 18.25 -15.55
C PHE A 69 -1.76 19.02 -16.05
N GLU A 70 -0.63 18.33 -16.14
CA GLU A 70 0.60 18.89 -16.69
C GLU A 70 0.56 18.68 -18.20
N GLU A 71 0.03 19.67 -18.93
CA GLU A 71 0.07 19.64 -20.39
C GLU A 71 1.53 19.83 -20.84
N LEU A 72 2.18 18.72 -21.22
CA LEU A 72 3.45 18.79 -21.93
C LEU A 72 3.17 19.36 -23.32
N LEU A 73 3.41 20.66 -23.47
CA LEU A 73 3.43 21.37 -24.75
C LEU A 73 4.64 20.86 -25.57
N GLU A 74 4.48 19.73 -26.27
CA GLU A 74 5.03 19.42 -27.61
C GLU A 74 4.83 17.94 -27.99
N GLU A 75 4.40 17.71 -29.24
CA GLU A 75 4.13 16.40 -29.87
C GLU A 75 5.39 15.55 -30.17
N GLN A 76 6.58 15.92 -29.68
CA GLN A 76 7.85 15.25 -30.03
C GLN A 76 8.14 13.99 -29.19
N TRP A 77 7.12 13.25 -28.78
CA TRP A 77 7.32 11.88 -28.34
C TRP A 77 7.45 11.01 -29.58
N GLU A 78 8.69 10.74 -30.00
CA GLU A 78 8.94 9.59 -30.86
C GLU A 78 8.34 8.36 -30.15
N ASP A 79 7.44 7.64 -30.81
CA ASP A 79 6.99 6.32 -30.38
C ASP A 79 8.24 5.42 -30.28
N SER A 80 8.94 5.48 -29.15
CA SER A 80 9.85 4.43 -28.74
C SER A 80 8.96 3.25 -28.47
N ASP A 81 8.70 2.47 -29.52
CA ASP A 81 7.93 1.24 -29.49
C ASP A 81 8.37 0.46 -28.23
N ASP A 82 7.40 0.22 -27.35
CA ASP A 82 7.61 -0.34 -26.01
C ASP A 82 8.22 -1.75 -26.14
N GLY A 83 9.55 -1.86 -26.20
CA GLY A 83 10.38 -2.97 -25.68
C GLY A 83 10.10 -4.42 -26.09
N GLU A 84 9.11 -4.72 -26.93
CA GLU A 84 9.06 -5.99 -27.64
C GLU A 84 10.32 -6.04 -28.51
N PRO A 85 11.13 -7.11 -28.43
CA PRO A 85 12.34 -7.21 -29.23
C PRO A 85 11.96 -7.26 -30.70
N ILE A 86 11.89 -6.08 -31.33
CA ILE A 86 11.80 -5.93 -32.77
C ILE A 86 13.01 -6.67 -33.32
N THR A 87 12.75 -7.72 -34.10
CA THR A 87 13.82 -8.45 -34.77
C THR A 87 14.64 -7.46 -35.61
N VAL A 88 15.96 -7.63 -35.67
CA VAL A 88 16.87 -6.67 -36.33
C VAL A 88 16.45 -6.39 -37.78
N GLU A 89 15.74 -7.32 -38.43
CA GLU A 89 15.19 -7.19 -39.77
C GLU A 89 14.01 -6.21 -39.86
N GLU A 90 13.13 -6.12 -38.85
CA GLU A 90 11.99 -5.19 -38.85
C GLU A 90 12.40 -3.73 -38.58
N ALA A 91 13.47 -3.52 -37.78
CA ALA A 91 14.02 -2.19 -37.51
C ALA A 91 14.70 -1.56 -38.74
N ILE A 92 15.27 -2.38 -39.63
CA ILE A 92 15.88 -1.91 -40.89
C ILE A 92 14.78 -1.56 -41.92
N ILE A 93 13.62 -2.22 -41.86
CA ILE A 93 12.49 -1.93 -42.75
C ILE A 93 11.68 -0.71 -42.29
N SER A 94 11.55 -0.44 -40.98
CA SER A 94 10.77 0.70 -40.47
C SER A 94 11.46 2.06 -40.64
N SER A 95 12.80 2.10 -40.60
CA SER A 95 13.58 3.35 -40.70
C SER A 95 13.65 3.96 -42.12
N THR A 96 13.32 3.20 -43.16
CA THR A 96 13.51 3.65 -44.57
C THR A 96 12.26 4.21 -45.24
N ARG A 97 11.11 4.31 -44.53
CA ARG A 97 9.90 4.95 -45.07
C ARG A 97 9.31 5.95 -44.09
N ARG A 98 9.91 7.13 -44.00
CA ARG A 98 9.21 8.36 -43.56
C ARG A 98 8.09 8.65 -44.55
N ARG A 99 6.98 7.93 -44.42
CA ARG A 99 5.74 8.24 -45.12
C ARG A 99 5.35 9.64 -44.68
N LYS A 100 5.10 10.54 -45.64
CA LYS A 100 4.46 11.83 -45.36
C LYS A 100 3.24 11.57 -44.47
N PRO A 101 3.03 12.32 -43.38
CA PRO A 101 1.92 12.09 -42.47
C PRO A 101 0.64 12.09 -43.29
N GLY A 102 0.04 10.90 -43.45
CA GLY A 102 -1.24 10.76 -44.11
C GLY A 102 -2.31 11.51 -43.32
N VAL A 103 -3.41 11.86 -43.97
CA VAL A 103 -4.56 12.48 -43.29
C VAL A 103 -4.93 11.60 -42.09
N PRO A 104 -4.96 12.16 -40.86
CA PRO A 104 -5.28 11.39 -39.66
C PRO A 104 -6.66 10.75 -39.83
N ARG A 105 -6.79 9.49 -39.41
CA ARG A 105 -8.06 8.76 -39.48
C ARG A 105 -9.09 9.49 -38.62
N LEU A 106 -10.38 9.43 -38.98
CA LEU A 106 -11.47 10.06 -38.21
C LEU A 106 -11.40 9.70 -36.71
N ILE A 107 -11.04 8.46 -36.39
CA ILE A 107 -10.85 8.02 -35.00
C ILE A 107 -9.73 8.77 -34.26
N GLN A 108 -8.62 9.09 -34.93
CA GLN A 108 -7.52 9.85 -34.33
C GLN A 108 -7.94 11.31 -34.09
N LEU A 109 -8.68 11.91 -35.03
CA LEU A 109 -9.26 13.25 -34.85
C LEU A 109 -10.27 13.28 -33.71
N ALA A 110 -11.13 12.26 -33.61
CA ALA A 110 -12.10 12.14 -32.52
C ALA A 110 -11.40 12.00 -31.16
N VAL A 111 -10.39 11.14 -31.04
CA VAL A 111 -9.64 10.95 -29.80
C VAL A 111 -8.85 12.21 -29.44
N ALA A 112 -8.20 12.86 -30.41
CA ALA A 112 -7.53 14.14 -30.17
C ALA A 112 -8.52 15.21 -29.68
N SER A 113 -9.75 15.23 -30.21
CA SER A 113 -10.82 16.11 -29.74
C SER A 113 -11.27 15.76 -28.33
N ILE A 114 -11.43 14.48 -27.99
CA ILE A 114 -11.78 14.03 -26.63
C ILE A 114 -10.69 14.45 -25.64
N VAL A 115 -9.42 14.19 -25.97
CA VAL A 115 -8.28 14.55 -25.13
C VAL A 115 -8.18 16.07 -24.94
N LYS A 116 -8.47 16.86 -25.98
CA LYS A 116 -8.52 18.33 -25.87
C LYS A 116 -9.62 18.82 -24.93
N ASN A 117 -10.69 18.05 -24.76
CA ASN A 117 -11.82 18.36 -23.88
C ASN A 117 -11.88 17.38 -22.68
N VAL A 118 -10.71 16.95 -22.17
CA VAL A 118 -10.62 15.96 -21.09
C VAL A 118 -11.42 16.34 -19.84
N ALA A 119 -11.55 17.63 -19.56
CA ALA A 119 -12.27 18.15 -18.39
C ALA A 119 -13.77 17.83 -18.44
N ASP A 120 -14.33 17.59 -19.64
CA ASP A 120 -15.73 17.25 -19.85
C ASP A 120 -15.97 15.73 -19.83
N ILE A 121 -14.92 14.92 -19.61
CA ILE A 121 -15.05 13.46 -19.50
C ILE A 121 -15.63 13.11 -18.14
N THR A 122 -16.85 12.59 -18.13
CA THR A 122 -17.49 12.02 -16.94
C THR A 122 -17.65 10.51 -17.09
N TYR A 123 -17.91 9.82 -15.97
CA TYR A 123 -18.20 8.38 -15.98
C TYR A 123 -19.38 8.05 -16.91
N GLU A 124 -20.42 8.88 -16.89
CA GLU A 124 -21.64 8.70 -17.68
C GLU A 124 -21.36 8.74 -19.18
N ASN A 125 -20.40 9.56 -19.60
CA ASN A 125 -19.99 9.70 -21.00
C ASN A 125 -19.24 8.47 -21.50
N ILE A 126 -18.45 7.82 -20.63
CA ILE A 126 -17.52 6.75 -21.04
C ILE A 126 -18.02 5.33 -20.74
N GLN A 127 -18.98 5.16 -19.82
CA GLN A 127 -19.47 3.83 -19.42
C GLN A 127 -20.07 3.00 -20.57
N TYR A 128 -20.56 3.66 -21.63
CA TYR A 128 -21.17 3.02 -22.79
C TYR A 128 -20.19 2.80 -23.96
N MET A 129 -18.94 3.28 -23.84
CA MET A 129 -17.95 3.10 -24.89
C MET A 129 -17.38 1.69 -24.88
N ALA A 130 -17.06 1.16 -26.06
CA ALA A 130 -16.40 -0.14 -26.15
C ALA A 130 -15.01 -0.11 -25.47
N PRO A 131 -14.64 -1.18 -24.72
CA PRO A 131 -13.35 -1.32 -24.02
C PRO A 131 -12.12 -0.87 -24.82
N LEU A 132 -12.02 -1.31 -26.08
CA LEU A 132 -10.87 -1.01 -26.95
C LEU A 132 -10.72 0.50 -27.22
N HIS A 133 -11.83 1.24 -27.30
CA HIS A 133 -11.79 2.70 -27.49
C HIS A 133 -11.36 3.39 -26.19
N LEU A 134 -11.83 2.90 -25.05
CA LEU A 134 -11.44 3.44 -23.74
C LEU A 134 -9.96 3.23 -23.44
N GLU A 135 -9.43 2.04 -23.74
CA GLU A 135 -8.00 1.75 -23.63
C GLU A 135 -7.18 2.68 -24.54
N PHE A 136 -7.67 2.91 -25.76
CA PHE A 136 -7.01 3.82 -26.70
C PHE A 136 -7.00 5.26 -26.19
N ILE A 137 -8.14 5.78 -25.72
CA ILE A 137 -8.24 7.13 -25.15
C ILE A 137 -7.36 7.25 -23.89
N TRP A 138 -7.42 6.27 -22.98
CA TRP A 138 -6.60 6.23 -21.77
C TRP A 138 -5.10 6.25 -22.09
N ARG A 139 -4.68 5.49 -23.10
CA ARG A 139 -3.30 5.49 -23.57
C ARG A 139 -2.89 6.86 -24.10
N GLU A 140 -3.73 7.52 -24.90
CA GLU A 140 -3.43 8.87 -25.42
C GLU A 140 -3.39 9.93 -24.31
N LEU A 141 -4.27 9.85 -23.32
CA LEU A 141 -4.25 10.73 -22.14
C LEU A 141 -2.97 10.53 -21.32
N THR A 142 -2.59 9.27 -21.08
CA THR A 142 -1.38 8.92 -20.35
C THR A 142 -0.12 9.36 -21.10
N LYS A 143 -0.06 9.15 -22.43
CA LYS A 143 1.07 9.59 -23.27
C LYS A 143 1.31 11.10 -23.18
N ARG A 144 0.24 11.89 -23.02
CA ARG A 144 0.32 13.36 -22.94
C ARG A 144 0.40 13.89 -21.50
N CYS A 145 0.40 13.00 -20.51
CA CYS A 145 0.35 13.34 -19.08
C CYS A 145 -0.90 14.16 -18.67
N VAL A 146 -2.01 13.99 -19.40
CA VAL A 146 -3.27 14.75 -19.22
C VAL A 146 -4.25 14.03 -18.28
N ASN A 147 -3.73 13.36 -17.24
CA ASN A 147 -4.52 12.53 -16.34
C ASN A 147 -4.88 13.29 -15.05
N SER A 148 -5.94 14.09 -15.10
CA SER A 148 -6.50 14.71 -13.89
C SER A 148 -7.12 13.66 -12.97
N PHE A 149 -7.33 13.99 -11.69
CA PHE A 149 -7.96 13.09 -10.74
C PHE A 149 -9.37 12.68 -11.19
N ASN A 150 -10.17 13.64 -11.69
CA ASN A 150 -11.52 13.36 -12.19
C ASN A 150 -11.52 12.42 -13.40
N THR A 151 -10.55 12.61 -14.31
CA THR A 151 -10.36 11.72 -15.46
C THR A 151 -10.03 10.31 -14.99
N TRP A 152 -9.01 10.17 -14.12
CA TRP A 152 -8.66 8.87 -13.55
C TRP A 152 -9.84 8.22 -12.82
N LYS A 153 -10.60 8.98 -12.03
CA LYS A 153 -11.78 8.50 -11.29
C LYS A 153 -12.87 7.96 -12.22
N ALA A 154 -13.10 8.60 -13.37
CA ALA A 154 -14.05 8.11 -14.37
C ALA A 154 -13.55 6.78 -14.99
N PHE A 155 -12.29 6.76 -15.43
CA PHE A 155 -11.71 5.60 -16.12
C PHE A 155 -11.48 4.39 -15.20
N SER A 156 -11.08 4.59 -13.95
CA SER A 156 -10.81 3.49 -13.00
C SER A 156 -12.04 2.64 -12.73
N LYS A 157 -13.24 3.25 -12.72
CA LYS A 157 -14.52 2.53 -12.62
C LYS A 157 -14.78 1.58 -13.78
N VAL A 158 -14.47 2.00 -15.00
CA VAL A 158 -14.82 1.24 -16.21
C VAL A 158 -13.73 0.25 -16.60
N LEU A 159 -12.45 0.65 -16.48
CA LEU A 159 -11.31 -0.15 -16.91
C LEU A 159 -10.75 -1.07 -15.83
N GLY A 160 -10.95 -0.77 -14.54
CA GLY A 160 -10.32 -1.52 -13.45
C GLY A 160 -10.65 -3.02 -13.46
N ARG A 161 -11.86 -3.42 -13.83
CA ARG A 161 -12.26 -4.84 -13.80
C ARG A 161 -12.04 -5.58 -15.13
N GLN A 162 -11.42 -4.94 -16.12
CA GLN A 162 -11.26 -5.53 -17.45
C GLN A 162 -10.01 -6.40 -17.55
N ARG A 163 -10.09 -7.44 -18.40
CA ARG A 163 -8.95 -8.30 -18.70
C ARG A 163 -7.89 -7.50 -19.45
N GLY A 164 -6.68 -7.42 -18.89
CA GLY A 164 -5.59 -6.66 -19.48
C GLY A 164 -5.48 -5.23 -18.96
N ALA A 165 -6.28 -4.86 -17.95
CA ALA A 165 -6.10 -3.62 -17.21
C ALA A 165 -4.64 -3.44 -16.75
N ILE A 166 -4.20 -2.20 -16.66
CA ILE A 166 -2.83 -1.86 -16.25
C ILE A 166 -2.83 -1.13 -14.91
N LEU A 167 -1.71 -1.18 -14.20
CA LEU A 167 -1.62 -0.69 -12.83
C LEU A 167 -1.99 0.80 -12.67
N ASN A 168 -1.67 1.65 -13.63
CA ASN A 168 -2.03 3.08 -13.58
C ASN A 168 -3.55 3.35 -13.67
N GLN A 169 -4.36 2.37 -14.06
CA GLN A 169 -5.82 2.46 -14.00
C GLN A 169 -6.33 2.17 -12.57
N PHE A 170 -5.53 1.47 -11.75
CA PHE A 170 -5.84 1.17 -10.34
C PHE A 170 -5.20 2.13 -9.35
N ARG A 171 -4.22 2.93 -9.79
CA ARG A 171 -3.47 3.83 -8.92
C ARG A 171 -3.43 5.22 -9.50
N TYR A 172 -3.78 6.18 -8.67
CA TYR A 172 -3.53 7.59 -8.92
C TYR A 172 -2.57 8.10 -7.85
N SER A 173 -1.61 8.93 -8.24
CA SER A 173 -0.68 9.57 -7.31
C SER A 173 -0.53 11.04 -7.72
N ASN A 174 -0.70 11.94 -6.76
CA ASN A 174 -0.44 13.36 -6.96
C ASN A 174 0.19 13.96 -5.70
N ALA A 175 1.05 14.95 -5.88
CA ALA A 175 1.73 15.65 -4.79
C ALA A 175 1.63 17.16 -4.99
N ILE A 176 1.01 17.84 -4.04
CA ILE A 176 0.84 19.28 -4.00
C ILE A 176 1.81 19.83 -2.96
N THR A 177 2.95 20.34 -3.43
CA THR A 177 4.07 20.77 -2.56
C THR A 177 3.70 21.92 -1.62
N GLU A 178 2.89 22.87 -2.10
CA GLU A 178 2.52 24.08 -1.37
C GLU A 178 0.99 24.24 -1.38
N PRO A 179 0.27 23.51 -0.53
CA PRO A 179 -1.17 23.70 -0.42
C PRO A 179 -1.45 25.06 0.23
N ILE A 180 -2.20 25.91 -0.47
CA ILE A 180 -2.55 27.27 -0.02
C ILE A 180 -3.95 27.31 0.60
N PRO A 181 -5.02 26.83 -0.08
CA PRO A 181 -6.36 26.73 0.49
C PRO A 181 -6.48 25.85 1.75
N SER A 182 -7.66 25.89 2.39
CA SER A 182 -8.05 24.96 3.47
C SER A 182 -8.01 23.51 3.03
N LEU A 183 -7.88 22.58 3.98
CA LEU A 183 -7.77 21.15 3.69
C LEU A 183 -9.00 20.62 2.93
N SER A 184 -10.18 21.16 3.24
CA SER A 184 -11.47 20.80 2.64
C SER A 184 -11.49 20.92 1.11
N VAL A 185 -10.72 21.86 0.54
CA VAL A 185 -10.61 22.05 -0.92
C VAL A 185 -9.94 20.84 -1.58
N TYR A 186 -8.97 20.24 -0.89
CA TYR A 186 -8.25 19.08 -1.38
C TYR A 186 -8.99 17.78 -1.12
N THR A 187 -9.70 17.70 0.01
CA THR A 187 -10.34 16.47 0.45
C THR A 187 -11.72 16.26 -0.14
N LYS A 188 -12.49 17.32 -0.39
CA LYS A 188 -13.86 17.20 -0.93
C LYS A 188 -13.94 16.44 -2.26
N PRO A 189 -13.04 16.64 -3.26
CA PRO A 189 -13.06 15.83 -4.48
C PRO A 189 -12.73 14.35 -4.22
N LEU A 190 -11.92 14.06 -3.18
CA LEU A 190 -11.49 12.71 -2.84
C LEU A 190 -12.60 11.85 -2.22
N THR A 191 -13.66 12.46 -1.69
CA THR A 191 -14.79 11.74 -1.10
C THR A 191 -15.47 10.82 -2.11
N SER A 192 -15.69 9.57 -1.71
CA SER A 192 -16.50 8.60 -2.44
C SER A 192 -17.42 7.86 -1.49
N ALA A 193 -18.74 8.07 -1.62
CA ALA A 193 -19.74 7.37 -0.81
C ALA A 193 -19.94 5.91 -1.26
N THR A 194 -19.64 5.63 -2.53
CA THR A 194 -19.78 4.32 -3.18
C THR A 194 -18.53 3.46 -3.10
N PHE A 195 -17.44 3.98 -2.49
CA PHE A 195 -16.15 3.30 -2.38
C PHE A 195 -15.58 2.79 -3.71
N ASP A 196 -15.86 3.48 -4.83
CA ASP A 196 -15.31 3.12 -6.14
C ASP A 196 -13.77 3.14 -6.16
N TYR A 197 -13.20 3.94 -5.27
CA TYR A 197 -11.77 4.00 -4.98
C TYR A 197 -11.57 4.34 -3.51
N LEU A 198 -10.43 3.94 -2.98
CA LEU A 198 -9.94 4.29 -1.66
C LEU A 198 -8.96 5.47 -1.73
N VAL A 199 -8.79 6.16 -0.61
CA VAL A 199 -7.89 7.33 -0.53
C VAL A 199 -6.75 7.04 0.44
N HIS A 200 -5.53 7.31 -0.02
CA HIS A 200 -4.35 7.47 0.81
C HIS A 200 -4.00 8.96 0.85
N LEU A 201 -4.04 9.56 2.04
CA LEU A 201 -3.73 10.98 2.22
C LEU A 201 -2.46 11.11 3.06
N SER A 202 -1.47 11.84 2.54
CA SER A 202 -0.23 12.19 3.25
C SER A 202 -0.15 13.70 3.45
N ILE A 203 -0.21 14.17 4.69
CA ILE A 203 -0.15 15.58 5.06
C ILE A 203 1.21 15.87 5.69
N THR A 204 2.02 16.67 5.02
CA THR A 204 3.39 17.03 5.44
C THR A 204 3.58 18.53 5.69
N THR A 205 2.48 19.27 5.79
CA THR A 205 2.43 20.69 6.14
C THR A 205 1.22 20.96 7.02
N ALA A 206 1.31 21.99 7.87
CA ALA A 206 0.25 22.30 8.81
C ALA A 206 -1.05 22.75 8.15
N PHE A 207 -2.14 22.19 8.68
CA PHE A 207 -3.52 22.67 8.54
C PHE A 207 -4.10 22.94 9.93
N SER A 208 -5.25 23.61 9.99
CA SER A 208 -5.91 23.87 11.27
C SER A 208 -6.32 22.55 11.95
N THR A 209 -6.40 22.52 13.28
CA THR A 209 -6.89 21.33 13.99
C THR A 209 -8.35 21.02 13.64
N SER A 210 -9.16 22.03 13.32
CA SER A 210 -10.52 21.85 12.80
C SER A 210 -10.52 21.10 11.47
N ASP A 211 -9.67 21.52 10.53
CA ASP A 211 -9.51 20.87 9.23
C ASP A 211 -9.13 19.39 9.39
N LEU A 212 -8.24 19.09 10.35
CA LEU A 212 -7.80 17.71 10.62
C LEU A 212 -8.93 16.88 11.24
N VAL A 213 -9.78 17.45 12.10
CA VAL A 213 -10.98 16.78 12.62
C VAL A 213 -11.98 16.47 11.49
N GLU A 214 -12.12 17.37 10.53
CA GLU A 214 -12.98 17.20 9.34
C GLU A 214 -12.52 16.08 8.39
N LEU A 215 -11.30 15.56 8.52
CA LEU A 215 -10.86 14.38 7.77
C LEU A 215 -11.76 13.16 7.99
N SER A 216 -12.47 13.11 9.12
CA SER A 216 -13.45 12.06 9.39
C SER A 216 -14.59 12.01 8.38
N THR A 217 -14.86 13.10 7.64
CA THR A 217 -15.85 13.12 6.56
C THR A 217 -15.43 12.30 5.33
N LEU A 218 -14.13 11.96 5.21
CA LEU A 218 -13.61 11.09 4.16
C LEU A 218 -13.83 9.61 4.53
N THR A 219 -15.02 9.11 4.23
CA THR A 219 -15.42 7.73 4.54
C THR A 219 -14.55 6.68 3.84
N ASN A 220 -14.04 6.99 2.64
CA ASN A 220 -13.20 6.10 1.81
C ASN A 220 -11.69 6.20 2.09
N LEU A 221 -11.28 6.81 3.21
CA LEU A 221 -9.88 6.92 3.59
C LEU A 221 -9.31 5.59 4.12
N VAL A 222 -8.38 4.98 3.37
CA VAL A 222 -7.75 3.68 3.72
C VAL A 222 -6.41 3.84 4.42
N ALA A 223 -5.70 4.94 4.15
CA ALA A 223 -4.44 5.25 4.79
C ALA A 223 -4.31 6.76 5.05
N LEU A 224 -3.92 7.12 6.25
CA LEU A 224 -3.64 8.50 6.64
C LEU A 224 -2.23 8.60 7.20
N GLU A 225 -1.44 9.51 6.66
CA GLU A 225 -0.12 9.86 7.17
C GLU A 225 -0.11 11.35 7.48
N VAL A 226 0.11 11.72 8.74
CA VAL A 226 0.27 13.11 9.16
C VAL A 226 1.66 13.25 9.75
N ILE A 227 2.42 14.17 9.18
CA ILE A 227 3.82 14.37 9.52
C ILE A 227 4.02 15.83 9.87
N ASN A 228 4.34 16.10 11.14
CA ASN A 228 4.79 17.42 11.54
C ASN A 228 6.25 17.60 11.10
N PRO A 229 6.58 18.59 10.24
CA PRO A 229 7.97 18.85 9.87
C PRO A 229 8.82 19.09 11.11
N LYS A 230 10.05 18.58 11.14
CA LYS A 230 10.97 18.97 12.22
C LYS A 230 11.43 20.40 11.95
N GLN A 231 11.52 21.20 13.00
CA GLN A 231 12.15 22.52 12.95
C GLN A 231 13.66 22.33 12.80
N ASP A 232 14.10 22.01 11.59
CA ASP A 232 15.52 21.97 11.27
C ASP A 232 15.95 23.33 10.75
N ASN A 233 16.73 24.05 11.56
CA ASN A 233 17.20 25.41 11.27
C ASN A 233 18.01 25.51 9.97
N HIS A 234 18.42 24.37 9.38
CA HIS A 234 19.26 24.34 8.18
C HIS A 234 18.51 24.12 6.87
N LEU A 235 17.24 23.68 6.88
CA LEU A 235 16.47 23.45 5.66
C LEU A 235 15.45 24.57 5.41
N LYS A 236 15.67 25.35 4.34
CA LYS A 236 14.78 26.45 3.91
C LYS A 236 13.41 25.99 3.36
N ASN A 237 13.17 24.68 3.24
CA ASN A 237 11.96 24.09 2.64
C ASN A 237 11.12 23.26 3.64
N THR A 238 11.25 23.52 4.95
CA THR A 238 10.36 22.89 5.93
C THR A 238 8.97 23.51 5.80
N GLY A 239 7.95 22.70 5.49
CA GLY A 239 6.55 23.16 5.45
C GLY A 239 6.11 23.82 6.76
N LYS A 240 4.88 24.36 6.79
CA LYS A 240 4.35 25.01 8.00
C LYS A 240 4.29 23.98 9.14
N LEU A 241 4.72 24.37 10.34
CA LEU A 241 4.66 23.54 11.56
C LEU A 241 3.24 23.45 12.08
N PHE A 242 2.83 22.26 12.53
CA PHE A 242 1.52 22.08 13.14
C PHE A 242 1.45 22.77 14.50
N ASP A 243 0.27 23.25 14.84
CA ASP A 243 -0.02 23.73 16.18
C ASP A 243 0.03 22.58 17.20
N SER A 244 0.43 22.87 18.44
CA SER A 244 0.49 21.90 19.54
C SER A 244 -0.89 21.37 19.94
N SER A 245 -1.97 21.93 19.39
CA SER A 245 -3.33 21.43 19.61
C SER A 245 -3.61 20.08 18.95
N PHE A 246 -2.78 19.59 18.01
CA PHE A 246 -2.91 18.24 17.47
C PHE A 246 -2.33 17.19 18.43
N GLY A 247 -3.20 16.50 19.16
CA GLY A 247 -2.84 15.46 20.12
C GLY A 247 -3.91 14.37 20.25
N ASP A 248 -3.87 13.61 21.35
CA ASP A 248 -4.78 12.48 21.60
C ASP A 248 -6.28 12.82 21.47
N ARG A 249 -6.66 14.09 21.70
CA ARG A 249 -8.03 14.57 21.53
C ARG A 249 -8.53 14.45 20.09
N VAL A 250 -7.66 14.67 19.09
CA VAL A 250 -8.03 14.52 17.69
C VAL A 250 -8.29 13.06 17.37
N ILE A 251 -7.43 12.14 17.85
CA ILE A 251 -7.63 10.69 17.70
C ILE A 251 -8.93 10.26 18.37
N LYS A 252 -9.25 10.78 19.56
CA LYS A 252 -10.52 10.54 20.24
C LYS A 252 -11.71 10.94 19.36
N THR A 253 -11.72 12.16 18.82
CA THR A 253 -12.80 12.65 17.96
C THR A 253 -12.92 11.82 16.67
N TRP A 254 -11.80 11.42 16.07
CA TRP A 254 -11.80 10.51 14.92
C TRP A 254 -12.38 9.13 15.26
N SER A 255 -12.02 8.59 16.42
CA SER A 255 -12.56 7.32 16.94
C SER A 255 -14.07 7.41 17.18
N GLU A 256 -14.56 8.49 17.78
CA GLU A 256 -16.00 8.71 18.00
C GLU A 256 -16.75 8.74 16.67
N SER A 257 -16.25 9.48 15.68
CA SER A 257 -16.81 9.50 14.33
C SER A 257 -16.78 8.12 13.65
N ALA A 258 -15.74 7.31 13.89
CA ALA A 258 -15.64 5.95 13.37
C ALA A 258 -16.65 5.00 14.01
N ILE A 259 -16.86 5.10 15.33
CA ILE A 259 -17.86 4.31 16.07
C ILE A 259 -19.28 4.65 15.60
N GLU A 260 -19.56 5.94 15.37
CA GLU A 260 -20.85 6.40 14.85
C GLU A 260 -21.08 6.04 13.37
N SER A 261 -20.16 5.29 12.75
CA SER A 261 -20.20 4.92 11.33
C SER A 261 -20.17 6.11 10.37
N LYS A 262 -19.69 7.28 10.83
CA LYS A 262 -19.64 8.53 10.05
C LYS A 262 -18.32 8.73 9.33
N GLY A 263 -17.24 8.12 9.80
CA GLY A 263 -15.90 8.30 9.24
C GLY A 263 -15.01 7.06 9.35
N PHE A 264 -13.88 7.05 8.63
CA PHE A 264 -12.79 6.07 8.77
C PHE A 264 -13.19 4.58 8.79
N GLN A 265 -14.30 4.21 8.13
CA GLN A 265 -14.79 2.83 8.12
C GLN A 265 -13.81 1.85 7.49
N VAL A 266 -12.93 2.38 6.64
CA VAL A 266 -12.00 1.59 5.82
C VAL A 266 -10.54 1.91 6.14
N LEU A 267 -10.28 2.69 7.20
CA LEU A 267 -8.93 3.12 7.59
C LEU A 267 -8.13 1.94 8.12
N ARG A 268 -7.13 1.50 7.36
CA ARG A 268 -6.23 0.37 7.69
C ARG A 268 -4.90 0.83 8.25
N ILE A 269 -4.39 1.97 7.81
CA ILE A 269 -3.08 2.50 8.22
C ILE A 269 -3.24 3.93 8.74
N LEU A 270 -2.77 4.17 9.96
CA LEU A 270 -2.61 5.50 10.51
C LEU A 270 -1.14 5.73 10.86
N LYS A 271 -0.52 6.77 10.29
CA LYS A 271 0.84 7.16 10.62
C LYS A 271 0.89 8.57 11.16
N LEU A 272 1.54 8.75 12.31
CA LEU A 272 1.72 10.06 12.94
C LEU A 272 3.19 10.27 13.27
N ARG A 273 3.75 11.41 12.87
CA ARG A 273 5.18 11.67 13.07
C ARG A 273 5.42 13.05 13.66
N ASN A 274 6.32 13.11 14.66
CA ASN A 274 6.78 14.32 15.34
C ASN A 274 5.66 15.09 16.08
N PHE A 275 4.72 14.38 16.71
CA PHE A 275 3.67 14.98 17.55
C PHE A 275 3.85 14.57 19.02
N LYS A 276 4.26 15.51 19.87
CA LYS A 276 4.56 15.21 21.29
C LYS A 276 3.30 15.03 22.13
N GLU A 277 2.19 15.56 21.67
CA GLU A 277 0.87 15.52 22.30
C GLU A 277 0.10 14.22 21.97
N ILE A 278 0.68 13.36 21.12
CA ILE A 278 0.21 12.00 20.89
C ILE A 278 0.94 11.07 21.86
N THR A 279 0.19 10.50 22.80
CA THR A 279 0.72 9.72 23.93
C THR A 279 0.12 8.31 23.99
N ASN A 280 0.54 7.51 24.96
CA ASN A 280 -0.03 6.18 25.24
C ASN A 280 -1.54 6.23 25.51
N ASN A 281 -2.11 7.37 25.89
CA ASN A 281 -3.55 7.50 26.13
C ASN A 281 -4.39 7.33 24.86
N CYS A 282 -3.78 7.40 23.66
CA CYS A 282 -4.53 7.21 22.41
C CYS A 282 -5.01 5.76 22.19
N PHE A 283 -4.38 4.75 22.81
CA PHE A 283 -4.72 3.34 22.57
C PHE A 283 -6.18 3.00 22.87
N GLN A 284 -6.77 3.65 23.88
CA GLN A 284 -8.19 3.47 24.22
C GLN A 284 -9.14 3.89 23.08
N TYR A 285 -8.69 4.78 22.19
CA TYR A 285 -9.44 5.27 21.04
C TYR A 285 -9.13 4.49 19.77
N LEU A 286 -7.94 3.89 19.64
CA LEU A 286 -7.57 3.16 18.41
C LEU A 286 -8.47 1.96 18.11
N ASN A 287 -9.10 1.38 19.13
CA ASN A 287 -10.05 0.28 18.93
C ASN A 287 -11.41 0.74 18.38
N GLY A 288 -11.72 2.05 18.38
CA GLY A 288 -12.91 2.59 17.72
C GLY A 288 -12.84 2.57 16.20
N PHE A 289 -11.66 2.42 15.61
CA PHE A 289 -11.51 2.23 14.17
C PHE A 289 -11.75 0.76 13.79
N PRO A 290 -12.80 0.44 12.99
CA PRO A 290 -13.22 -0.94 12.75
C PRO A 290 -12.15 -1.81 12.10
N VAL A 291 -11.47 -1.26 11.08
CA VAL A 291 -10.51 -2.02 10.25
C VAL A 291 -9.06 -1.59 10.44
N LEU A 292 -8.73 -0.76 11.45
CA LEU A 292 -7.35 -0.32 11.65
C LEU A 292 -6.43 -1.52 11.92
N ALA A 293 -5.37 -1.60 11.13
CA ALA A 293 -4.42 -2.71 11.09
C ALA A 293 -3.03 -2.29 11.56
N VAL A 294 -2.63 -1.07 11.22
CA VAL A 294 -1.30 -0.52 11.51
C VAL A 294 -1.45 0.88 12.07
N PHE A 295 -0.77 1.12 13.19
CA PHE A 295 -0.55 2.45 13.75
C PHE A 295 0.96 2.67 13.87
N ASP A 296 1.53 3.51 12.99
CA ASP A 296 2.96 3.81 12.91
C ASP A 296 3.22 5.20 13.52
N VAL A 297 3.96 5.25 14.62
CA VAL A 297 4.32 6.49 15.30
C VAL A 297 5.81 6.68 15.34
N LEU A 298 6.29 7.88 14.98
CA LEU A 298 7.71 8.22 15.01
C LEU A 298 7.91 9.55 15.73
N ASP A 299 8.83 9.58 16.70
CA ASP A 299 9.19 10.77 17.48
C ASP A 299 7.99 11.44 18.20
N CYS A 300 6.96 10.66 18.56
CA CYS A 300 5.79 11.11 19.33
C CYS A 300 6.02 11.06 20.86
N GLY A 301 5.02 11.46 21.65
CA GLY A 301 5.04 11.48 23.12
C GLY A 301 4.86 10.11 23.80
N PHE A 302 5.44 9.06 23.22
CA PHE A 302 5.36 7.70 23.78
C PHE A 302 6.48 7.49 24.79
N GLU A 303 6.12 7.44 26.08
CA GLU A 303 7.03 7.10 27.16
C GLU A 303 7.15 5.58 27.30
N GLY A 304 8.25 5.10 27.92
CA GLY A 304 8.68 3.67 27.96
C GLY A 304 7.71 2.63 28.54
N LEU A 305 6.46 3.00 28.82
CA LEU A 305 5.33 2.13 29.16
C LEU A 305 4.41 1.83 27.96
N ALA A 306 4.77 2.30 26.77
CA ALA A 306 3.95 2.17 25.57
C ALA A 306 3.56 0.72 25.21
N GLN A 307 4.42 -0.23 25.57
CA GLN A 307 4.17 -1.65 25.32
C GLN A 307 2.99 -2.20 26.14
N LEU A 308 2.99 -1.95 27.46
CA LEU A 308 1.96 -2.48 28.37
C LEU A 308 0.57 -1.93 28.02
N GLY A 309 0.50 -0.64 27.66
CA GLY A 309 -0.75 -0.01 27.22
C GLY A 309 -1.28 -0.65 25.95
N ALA A 310 -0.45 -0.77 24.92
CA ALA A 310 -0.86 -1.31 23.62
C ALA A 310 -1.33 -2.78 23.70
N GLU A 311 -0.58 -3.63 24.42
CA GLU A 311 -0.91 -5.06 24.56
C GLU A 311 -2.26 -5.26 25.28
N ALA A 312 -2.58 -4.44 26.28
CA ALA A 312 -3.87 -4.47 26.98
C ALA A 312 -5.07 -4.21 26.04
N PHE A 313 -4.85 -3.47 24.95
CA PHE A 313 -5.86 -3.20 23.92
C PHE A 313 -5.76 -4.16 22.71
N GLY A 314 -4.90 -5.18 22.77
CA GLY A 314 -4.74 -6.19 21.72
C GLY A 314 -3.85 -5.78 20.55
N TRP A 315 -2.96 -4.81 20.76
CA TRP A 315 -1.97 -4.38 19.76
C TRP A 315 -0.63 -5.07 19.99
N GLU A 316 -0.03 -5.59 18.92
CA GLU A 316 1.35 -6.07 18.93
C GLU A 316 2.30 -4.90 18.70
N VAL A 317 3.32 -4.77 19.54
CA VAL A 317 4.26 -3.64 19.53
C VAL A 317 5.59 -4.04 18.88
N HIS A 318 6.06 -3.19 17.96
CA HIS A 318 7.32 -3.36 17.27
C HIS A 318 8.17 -2.09 17.41
N PRO A 319 9.08 -2.01 18.41
CA PRO A 319 9.92 -0.84 18.62
C PRO A 319 10.96 -0.71 17.50
N ASP A 320 11.13 0.52 17.00
CA ASP A 320 11.99 0.91 15.86
C ASP A 320 11.80 0.06 14.60
N GLY A 321 10.69 -0.69 14.52
CA GLY A 321 10.41 -1.57 13.41
C GLY A 321 10.05 -0.77 12.17
N ALA A 322 10.59 -1.15 11.02
CA ALA A 322 10.06 -0.66 9.76
C ALA A 322 8.74 -1.40 9.47
N PHE A 323 7.62 -0.65 9.42
CA PHE A 323 6.28 -1.25 9.37
C PHE A 323 6.06 -2.18 8.18
N LEU A 324 6.64 -1.86 7.02
CA LEU A 324 6.52 -2.70 5.83
C LEU A 324 7.20 -4.07 6.03
N GLU A 325 8.36 -4.09 6.66
CA GLU A 325 9.14 -5.29 6.97
C GLU A 325 8.39 -6.19 7.96
N ILE A 326 7.73 -5.59 8.96
CA ILE A 326 6.86 -6.30 9.89
C ILE A 326 5.73 -7.01 9.11
N LEU A 327 5.05 -6.30 8.21
CA LEU A 327 3.99 -6.88 7.39
C LEU A 327 4.50 -7.97 6.44
N GLN A 328 5.67 -7.78 5.82
CA GLN A 328 6.31 -8.80 4.99
C GLN A 328 6.61 -10.07 5.80
N SER A 329 7.10 -9.92 7.04
CA SER A 329 7.35 -11.05 7.93
C SER A 329 6.05 -11.79 8.28
N ALA A 330 4.97 -11.05 8.56
CA ALA A 330 3.66 -11.63 8.83
C ALA A 330 3.12 -12.40 7.61
N CYS A 331 3.33 -11.89 6.40
CA CYS A 331 2.92 -12.58 5.16
C CYS A 331 3.64 -13.91 4.97
N VAL A 332 4.93 -13.99 5.32
CA VAL A 332 5.67 -15.25 5.24
C VAL A 332 5.20 -16.23 6.32
N LYS A 333 4.99 -15.78 7.56
CA LYS A 333 4.38 -16.61 8.62
C LYS A 333 3.03 -17.16 8.18
N HIS A 334 2.18 -16.32 7.59
CA HIS A 334 0.89 -16.72 7.05
C HIS A 334 1.04 -17.76 5.92
N SER A 335 1.94 -17.52 4.97
CA SER A 335 2.21 -18.47 3.88
C SER A 335 2.71 -19.82 4.40
N MET A 336 3.55 -19.85 5.44
CA MET A 336 4.00 -21.09 6.09
C MET A 336 2.85 -21.83 6.79
N ALA A 337 1.96 -21.10 7.46
CA ALA A 337 0.75 -21.68 8.05
C ALA A 337 -0.16 -22.29 6.98
N LEU A 338 -0.38 -21.58 5.87
CA LEU A 338 -1.16 -22.07 4.73
C LEU A 338 -0.58 -23.35 4.13
N ARG A 339 0.75 -23.43 3.98
CA ARG A 339 1.41 -24.66 3.51
C ARG A 339 1.14 -25.83 4.45
N THR A 340 1.21 -25.60 5.76
CA THR A 340 0.88 -26.61 6.76
C THR A 340 -0.56 -27.09 6.61
N THR A 341 -1.52 -26.18 6.44
CA THR A 341 -2.94 -26.52 6.28
C THR A 341 -3.23 -27.26 4.97
N LEU A 342 -2.45 -27.00 3.92
CA LEU A 342 -2.56 -27.67 2.62
C LEU A 342 -1.77 -28.99 2.53
N GLY A 343 -1.14 -29.44 3.62
CA GLY A 343 -0.29 -30.65 3.60
C GLY A 343 1.00 -30.50 2.78
N LEU A 344 1.39 -29.28 2.44
CA LEU A 344 2.61 -28.97 1.71
C LEU A 344 3.81 -28.90 2.68
N PRO A 345 5.03 -29.25 2.24
CA PRO A 345 6.20 -29.16 3.10
C PRO A 345 6.41 -27.71 3.53
N VAL A 346 6.52 -27.46 4.83
CA VAL A 346 6.77 -26.13 5.40
C VAL A 346 8.13 -25.66 4.90
N ARG A 347 8.11 -24.62 4.08
CA ARG A 347 9.31 -23.93 3.59
C ARG A 347 9.08 -22.45 3.82
N PRO A 348 10.05 -21.72 4.37
CA PRO A 348 9.98 -20.27 4.34
C PRO A 348 10.01 -19.83 2.88
N VAL A 349 8.83 -19.48 2.34
CA VAL A 349 8.73 -18.93 0.99
C VAL A 349 9.21 -17.49 1.10
N ARG A 350 10.52 -17.31 0.85
CA ARG A 350 11.11 -15.98 0.87
C ARG A 350 10.55 -15.19 -0.30
N ARG A 351 9.70 -14.22 0.02
CA ARG A 351 9.19 -13.31 -1.00
C ARG A 351 10.30 -12.40 -1.48
N SER A 352 10.23 -12.05 -2.76
CA SER A 352 11.00 -10.95 -3.29
C SER A 352 10.78 -9.72 -2.42
N ALA A 353 11.86 -8.97 -2.15
CA ALA A 353 11.69 -7.65 -1.58
C ALA A 353 10.70 -6.90 -2.47
N ALA A 354 9.71 -6.25 -1.86
CA ALA A 354 8.73 -5.49 -2.62
C ALA A 354 9.47 -4.53 -3.55
N LYS A 355 9.18 -4.62 -4.84
CA LYS A 355 9.72 -3.72 -5.86
C LYS A 355 8.62 -2.72 -6.22
N PRO A 356 8.95 -1.45 -6.50
CA PRO A 356 8.05 -0.54 -7.18
C PRO A 356 7.45 -1.26 -8.37
N LEU A 357 6.12 -1.38 -8.36
CA LEU A 357 5.40 -2.02 -9.44
C LEU A 357 5.33 -1.03 -10.59
N TYR A 358 5.66 -1.49 -11.78
CA TYR A 358 5.66 -0.65 -12.97
C TYR A 358 4.23 -0.22 -13.33
N GLU A 359 4.02 1.07 -13.58
CA GLU A 359 2.69 1.65 -13.81
C GLU A 359 1.96 1.07 -15.03
N LYS A 360 2.69 0.66 -16.08
CA LYS A 360 2.10 -0.04 -17.24
C LYS A 360 2.04 -1.57 -17.07
N ALA A 361 2.35 -2.10 -15.88
CA ALA A 361 2.28 -3.53 -15.65
C ALA A 361 0.83 -4.02 -15.77
N LYS A 362 0.64 -5.12 -16.50
CA LYS A 362 -0.67 -5.76 -16.67
C LYS A 362 -1.13 -6.38 -15.36
N ILE A 363 -2.42 -6.23 -15.09
CA ILE A 363 -3.13 -6.83 -13.98
C ILE A 363 -3.74 -8.13 -14.46
N THR A 364 -3.48 -9.19 -13.71
CA THR A 364 -4.14 -10.48 -13.88
C THR A 364 -5.05 -10.73 -12.69
N MET A 365 -6.27 -11.18 -12.95
CA MET A 365 -7.22 -11.51 -11.89
C MET A 365 -7.10 -13.00 -11.54
N ILE A 366 -7.08 -13.33 -10.25
CA ILE A 366 -7.21 -14.71 -9.76
C ILE A 366 -8.45 -14.84 -8.87
N PRO A 367 -9.22 -15.95 -8.93
CA PRO A 367 -10.30 -16.18 -7.98
C PRO A 367 -9.79 -16.12 -6.53
N ARG A 368 -10.57 -15.52 -5.62
CA ARG A 368 -10.23 -15.44 -4.18
C ARG A 368 -10.07 -16.82 -3.56
N ALA A 369 -10.82 -17.80 -4.02
CA ALA A 369 -10.70 -19.20 -3.60
C ALA A 369 -9.29 -19.78 -3.89
N ASP A 370 -8.59 -19.26 -4.90
CA ASP A 370 -7.27 -19.75 -5.31
C ASP A 370 -6.12 -18.99 -4.63
N VAL A 371 -6.41 -17.88 -3.94
CA VAL A 371 -5.40 -17.05 -3.24
C VAL A 371 -4.61 -17.87 -2.22
N PRO A 372 -5.22 -18.72 -1.35
CA PRO A 372 -4.45 -19.53 -0.42
C PRO A 372 -3.43 -20.46 -1.10
N ALA A 373 -3.81 -21.09 -2.22
CA ALA A 373 -2.93 -21.97 -2.99
C ALA A 373 -1.80 -21.17 -3.67
N PHE A 374 -2.15 -20.01 -4.24
CA PHE A 374 -1.21 -19.06 -4.81
C PHE A 374 -0.16 -18.58 -3.79
N LEU A 375 -0.59 -18.11 -2.61
CA LEU A 375 0.30 -17.62 -1.55
C LEU A 375 1.14 -18.73 -0.92
N ALA A 376 0.61 -19.96 -0.86
CA ALA A 376 1.36 -21.12 -0.41
C ALA A 376 2.49 -21.49 -1.38
N GLY A 377 2.46 -21.05 -2.64
CA GLY A 377 3.48 -21.33 -3.65
C GLY A 377 3.46 -22.78 -4.11
N ASP A 378 2.27 -23.33 -4.37
CA ASP A 378 2.16 -24.65 -4.98
C ASP A 378 2.74 -24.63 -6.41
N ARG A 379 3.66 -25.56 -6.69
CA ARG A 379 4.52 -25.58 -7.89
C ARG A 379 3.76 -25.78 -9.20
N ALA A 380 2.50 -26.25 -9.13
CA ALA A 380 1.66 -26.43 -10.30
C ALA A 380 1.26 -25.09 -10.96
N SER A 381 1.25 -23.97 -10.21
CA SER A 381 1.12 -22.64 -10.80
C SER A 381 2.48 -22.21 -11.36
N SER A 382 2.68 -22.45 -12.65
CA SER A 382 3.89 -22.37 -13.46
C SER A 382 4.61 -21.01 -13.55
N SER A 383 4.34 -20.06 -12.65
CA SER A 383 5.18 -18.88 -12.57
C SER A 383 6.50 -19.33 -11.97
N THR A 384 7.55 -19.43 -12.79
CA THR A 384 8.95 -19.36 -12.37
C THR A 384 9.18 -18.02 -11.70
N ALA A 385 8.57 -17.82 -10.52
CA ALA A 385 8.85 -16.71 -9.63
C ALA A 385 10.35 -16.76 -9.46
N ALA A 386 11.02 -15.81 -10.12
CA ALA A 386 12.45 -15.72 -10.16
C ALA A 386 12.92 -15.90 -8.72
N ARG A 387 13.63 -17.01 -8.44
CA ARG A 387 14.43 -17.13 -7.22
C ARG A 387 15.01 -15.77 -6.98
N ASN A 388 14.87 -15.25 -5.76
CA ASN A 388 15.13 -13.88 -5.35
C ASN A 388 16.58 -13.46 -5.74
N SER A 389 16.83 -13.24 -7.02
CA SER A 389 18.17 -13.31 -7.62
C SER A 389 18.99 -12.15 -7.10
N ALA A 390 18.35 -10.99 -6.99
CA ALA A 390 18.89 -9.81 -6.34
C ALA A 390 19.39 -10.08 -4.91
N TYR A 391 18.73 -10.96 -4.13
CA TYR A 391 19.22 -11.31 -2.81
C TYR A 391 20.42 -12.24 -2.88
N VAL A 392 20.34 -13.31 -3.67
CA VAL A 392 21.44 -14.29 -3.84
C VAL A 392 22.69 -13.58 -4.39
N ASP A 393 22.52 -12.71 -5.39
CA ASP A 393 23.58 -11.90 -5.97
C ASP A 393 24.16 -10.93 -4.93
N ALA A 394 23.31 -10.33 -4.08
CA ALA A 394 23.77 -9.46 -3.00
C ALA A 394 24.52 -10.22 -1.91
N GLU A 395 24.07 -11.43 -1.56
CA GLU A 395 24.72 -12.33 -0.60
C GLU A 395 26.12 -12.70 -1.10
N GLU A 396 26.24 -13.17 -2.34
CA GLU A 396 27.52 -13.48 -2.96
C GLU A 396 28.45 -12.25 -3.01
N ARG A 397 27.90 -11.06 -3.27
CA ARG A 397 28.68 -9.81 -3.26
C ARG A 397 29.16 -9.44 -1.87
N VAL A 398 28.35 -9.59 -0.84
CA VAL A 398 28.75 -9.34 0.56
C VAL A 398 29.81 -10.34 0.98
N THR A 399 29.62 -11.64 0.71
CA THR A 399 30.62 -12.68 1.00
C THR A 399 31.95 -12.38 0.30
N ARG A 400 31.93 -11.93 -0.97
CA ARG A 400 33.15 -11.49 -1.67
C ARG A 400 33.82 -10.28 -1.03
N LEU A 401 33.05 -9.32 -0.52
CA LEU A 401 33.60 -8.18 0.21
C LEU A 401 34.26 -8.63 1.53
N GLU A 402 33.66 -9.58 2.24
CA GLU A 402 34.21 -10.12 3.49
C GLU A 402 35.53 -10.88 3.31
N GLN A 403 35.75 -11.48 2.14
CA GLN A 403 37.01 -12.17 1.81
C GLN A 403 38.20 -11.21 1.62
N THR A 404 37.96 -9.91 1.41
CA THR A 404 39.03 -8.92 1.16
C THR A 404 39.20 -7.96 2.35
N PRO A 405 40.44 -7.55 2.71
CA PRO A 405 40.65 -6.55 3.76
C PRO A 405 39.95 -5.21 3.47
N SER A 406 39.97 -4.77 2.21
CA SER A 406 39.32 -3.52 1.78
C SER A 406 37.79 -3.61 1.81
N GLY A 407 37.21 -4.76 1.45
CA GLY A 407 35.78 -4.99 1.54
C GLY A 407 35.27 -5.08 2.98
N ARG A 408 36.02 -5.75 3.88
CA ARG A 408 35.73 -5.73 5.33
C ARG A 408 35.78 -4.31 5.91
N ALA A 409 36.81 -3.52 5.56
CA ALA A 409 36.88 -2.12 5.98
C ALA A 409 35.69 -1.30 5.43
N ARG A 410 35.23 -1.59 4.21
CA ARG A 410 34.03 -0.95 3.64
C ARG A 410 32.76 -1.32 4.41
N LEU A 411 32.52 -2.60 4.70
CA LEU A 411 31.38 -3.04 5.49
C LEU A 411 31.41 -2.46 6.92
N ALA A 412 32.58 -2.43 7.55
CA ALA A 412 32.79 -1.80 8.85
C ALA A 412 32.50 -0.29 8.83
N ARG A 413 32.92 0.44 7.78
CA ARG A 413 32.58 1.86 7.61
C ARG A 413 31.09 2.11 7.44
N MET A 414 30.40 1.21 6.75
CA MET A 414 28.93 1.24 6.68
C MET A 414 28.30 0.90 8.04
N GLY A 415 29.06 0.21 8.90
CA GLY A 415 28.64 -0.36 10.18
C GLY A 415 27.37 -1.20 10.04
N PHE A 416 27.30 -1.95 8.94
CA PHE A 416 26.28 -2.94 8.68
C PHE A 416 26.81 -4.30 9.11
N SER A 417 25.97 -5.09 9.78
CA SER A 417 26.11 -6.53 9.81
C SER A 417 26.11 -7.11 8.40
N HIS A 418 26.60 -8.35 8.25
CA HIS A 418 26.53 -9.09 6.98
C HIS A 418 25.15 -8.96 6.33
N PHE A 419 24.11 -9.24 7.11
CA PHE A 419 22.74 -9.26 6.65
C PHE A 419 22.18 -7.90 6.27
N GLU A 420 22.45 -6.86 7.06
CA GLU A 420 22.08 -5.49 6.72
C GLU A 420 22.76 -5.05 5.43
N ALA A 421 23.99 -5.49 5.19
CA ALA A 421 24.69 -5.23 3.95
C ALA A 421 24.07 -5.99 2.77
N VAL A 422 23.67 -7.25 2.94
CA VAL A 422 22.96 -8.01 1.90
C VAL A 422 21.62 -7.35 1.59
N ASP A 423 20.83 -7.01 2.60
CA ASP A 423 19.54 -6.35 2.42
C ASP A 423 19.71 -5.00 1.71
N TYR A 424 20.63 -4.17 2.21
CA TYR A 424 20.95 -2.88 1.60
C TYR A 424 21.35 -3.05 0.14
N MET A 425 22.25 -3.98 -0.19
CA MET A 425 22.69 -4.20 -1.57
C MET A 425 21.60 -4.77 -2.48
N SER A 426 20.78 -5.69 -1.96
CA SER A 426 19.68 -6.31 -2.71
C SER A 426 18.58 -5.30 -3.03
N ARG A 427 18.36 -4.31 -2.15
CA ARG A 427 17.31 -3.29 -2.28
C ARG A 427 17.80 -1.96 -2.80
N ARG A 428 19.11 -1.72 -2.93
CA ARG A 428 19.63 -0.39 -3.28
C ARG A 428 19.01 0.19 -4.55
N ALA A 429 19.04 -0.57 -5.64
CA ALA A 429 18.46 -0.13 -6.92
C ALA A 429 16.93 0.07 -6.84
N VAL A 430 16.28 -0.70 -5.97
CA VAL A 430 14.83 -0.63 -5.73
C VAL A 430 14.48 0.62 -4.92
N ARG A 431 15.25 0.92 -3.87
CA ARG A 431 15.09 2.10 -3.00
C ARG A 431 15.26 3.41 -3.77
N GLU A 432 16.17 3.43 -4.73
CA GLU A 432 16.39 4.58 -5.62
C GLU A 432 15.18 4.84 -6.54
N LEU A 433 14.27 3.87 -6.70
CA LEU A 433 13.04 3.96 -7.48
C LEU A 433 11.77 4.05 -6.61
N GLU A 434 11.90 4.05 -5.27
CA GLU A 434 10.74 4.18 -4.38
C GLU A 434 10.14 5.57 -4.52
N THR A 435 8.87 5.63 -4.93
CA THR A 435 8.06 6.84 -4.84
C THR A 435 7.61 7.06 -3.40
N TRP A 436 7.16 8.26 -3.05
CA TRP A 436 6.80 8.61 -1.67
C TRP A 436 5.69 7.71 -1.10
N GLU A 437 4.77 7.29 -1.97
CA GLU A 437 3.62 6.46 -1.65
C GLU A 437 3.95 4.96 -1.62
N PHE A 438 5.08 4.54 -2.19
CA PHE A 438 5.44 3.14 -2.42
C PHE A 438 5.27 2.27 -1.17
N ARG A 439 5.78 2.74 -0.03
CA ARG A 439 5.77 1.97 1.22
C ARG A 439 4.36 1.76 1.75
N THR A 440 3.55 2.81 1.75
CA THR A 440 2.14 2.74 2.19
C THR A 440 1.35 1.82 1.26
N TYR A 441 1.51 1.95 -0.05
CA TYR A 441 0.87 1.06 -1.02
C TYR A 441 1.24 -0.39 -0.82
N THR A 442 2.53 -0.67 -0.68
CA THR A 442 3.00 -2.03 -0.47
C THR A 442 2.45 -2.58 0.83
N ALA A 443 2.39 -1.79 1.88
CA ALA A 443 1.79 -2.20 3.14
C ALA A 443 0.28 -2.46 3.02
N LEU A 444 -0.47 -1.63 2.30
CA LEU A 444 -1.88 -1.88 2.00
C LEU A 444 -2.06 -3.21 1.27
N ASN A 445 -1.20 -3.52 0.30
CA ASN A 445 -1.22 -4.80 -0.41
C ASN A 445 -0.93 -5.97 0.54
N ARG A 446 0.04 -5.84 1.46
CA ARG A 446 0.32 -6.88 2.47
C ARG A 446 -0.82 -7.05 3.47
N ILE A 447 -1.48 -5.98 3.88
CA ILE A 447 -2.68 -6.06 4.75
C ILE A 447 -3.82 -6.76 4.00
N SER A 448 -4.05 -6.40 2.74
CA SER A 448 -5.06 -7.01 1.87
C SER A 448 -4.83 -8.51 1.75
N GLU A 449 -3.58 -8.92 1.60
CA GLU A 449 -3.20 -10.32 1.56
C GLU A 449 -3.41 -11.05 2.90
N LEU A 450 -2.97 -10.44 4.02
CA LEU A 450 -3.09 -11.04 5.36
C LEU A 450 -4.54 -11.18 5.83
N ARG A 451 -5.42 -10.29 5.38
CA ARG A 451 -6.83 -10.25 5.76
C ARG A 451 -7.78 -10.73 4.67
N ASN A 452 -7.26 -11.07 3.48
CA ASN A 452 -8.04 -11.37 2.27
C ASN A 452 -9.14 -10.34 1.96
N ASP A 453 -8.92 -9.08 2.33
CA ASP A 453 -9.92 -8.00 2.28
C ASP A 453 -11.27 -8.26 2.98
N GLU A 454 -11.36 -9.24 3.89
CA GLU A 454 -12.58 -9.54 4.63
C GLU A 454 -13.03 -8.35 5.50
N ASP A 455 -12.08 -7.55 5.99
CA ASP A 455 -12.32 -6.33 6.73
C ASP A 455 -12.96 -5.23 5.87
N LEU A 456 -12.54 -5.09 4.60
CA LEU A 456 -13.20 -4.16 3.67
C LEU A 456 -14.60 -4.65 3.28
N ARG A 457 -14.77 -5.96 3.09
CA ARG A 457 -16.10 -6.56 2.84
C ARG A 457 -17.03 -6.33 4.03
N ALA A 458 -16.53 -6.49 5.25
CA ALA A 458 -17.28 -6.19 6.47
C ALA A 458 -17.65 -4.71 6.59
N ALA A 459 -16.85 -3.81 6.03
CA ALA A 459 -17.14 -2.38 5.89
C ALA A 459 -18.11 -2.05 4.73
N GLY A 460 -18.67 -3.06 4.05
CA GLY A 460 -19.64 -2.89 2.96
C GLY A 460 -19.04 -2.62 1.58
N ILE A 461 -17.73 -2.79 1.42
CA ILE A 461 -17.06 -2.60 0.12
C ILE A 461 -17.19 -3.86 -0.73
N ASP A 462 -17.59 -3.68 -2.00
CA ASP A 462 -17.48 -4.73 -3.01
C ASP A 462 -16.02 -4.95 -3.44
N VAL A 463 -15.40 -5.94 -2.81
CA VAL A 463 -14.04 -6.38 -3.12
C VAL A 463 -13.98 -7.41 -4.27
N GLY A 464 -15.12 -7.82 -4.82
CA GLY A 464 -15.26 -8.83 -5.87
C GLY A 464 -14.82 -10.24 -5.49
N ASP A 465 -15.06 -11.21 -6.38
CA ASP A 465 -14.69 -12.62 -6.21
C ASP A 465 -13.26 -12.93 -6.66
N SER A 466 -12.58 -11.95 -7.26
CA SER A 466 -11.22 -12.09 -7.77
C SER A 466 -10.29 -11.04 -7.19
N VAL A 467 -9.02 -11.41 -7.01
CA VAL A 467 -7.95 -10.54 -6.52
C VAL A 467 -7.06 -10.13 -7.68
N PRO A 468 -6.76 -8.82 -7.83
CA PRO A 468 -5.78 -8.37 -8.81
C PRO A 468 -4.36 -8.75 -8.38
N LEU A 469 -3.60 -9.28 -9.34
CA LEU A 469 -2.18 -9.55 -9.23
C LEU A 469 -1.40 -8.69 -10.23
N VAL A 470 -0.25 -8.20 -9.79
CA VAL A 470 0.72 -7.52 -10.66
C VAL A 470 2.10 -8.09 -10.39
N SER A 471 2.76 -8.59 -11.44
CA SER A 471 4.10 -9.18 -11.32
C SER A 471 4.21 -10.27 -10.24
N GLY A 472 3.12 -11.03 -10.01
CA GLY A 472 3.05 -12.06 -8.98
C GLY A 472 2.84 -11.54 -7.55
N GLU A 473 2.49 -10.26 -7.38
CA GLU A 473 2.09 -9.70 -6.09
C GLU A 473 0.60 -9.39 -6.06
N VAL A 474 -0.07 -9.77 -4.96
CA VAL A 474 -1.43 -9.32 -4.64
C VAL A 474 -1.41 -7.82 -4.43
N ILE A 475 -2.33 -7.10 -5.08
CA ILE A 475 -2.58 -5.68 -4.81
C ILE A 475 -3.98 -5.46 -4.23
N SER A 476 -4.25 -4.26 -3.70
CA SER A 476 -5.59 -3.86 -3.26
C SER A 476 -6.64 -4.15 -4.34
N ALA A 477 -7.73 -4.81 -3.96
CA ALA A 477 -8.84 -5.12 -4.87
C ALA A 477 -9.62 -3.89 -5.33
N VAL A 478 -9.55 -2.81 -4.54
CA VAL A 478 -10.16 -1.52 -4.88
C VAL A 478 -9.07 -0.57 -5.37
N PRO A 479 -9.31 0.20 -6.45
CA PRO A 479 -8.42 1.28 -6.88
C PRO A 479 -8.11 2.25 -5.74
N VAL A 480 -6.94 2.87 -5.76
CA VAL A 480 -6.51 3.75 -4.67
C VAL A 480 -5.91 5.03 -5.25
N ALA A 481 -6.43 6.17 -4.79
CA ALA A 481 -5.88 7.49 -5.05
C ALA A 481 -4.99 7.93 -3.90
N SER A 482 -3.75 8.29 -4.21
CA SER A 482 -2.78 8.85 -3.26
C SER A 482 -2.59 10.33 -3.52
N VAL A 483 -2.82 11.13 -2.48
CA VAL A 483 -2.57 12.58 -2.53
C VAL A 483 -1.65 12.96 -1.39
N ARG A 484 -0.56 13.66 -1.73
CA ARG A 484 0.33 14.30 -0.75
C ARG A 484 0.07 15.80 -0.73
N LEU A 485 -0.10 16.36 0.46
CA LEU A 485 -0.27 17.78 0.72
C LEU A 485 0.92 18.27 1.55
N GLY A 486 1.79 19.07 0.94
CA GLY A 486 3.03 19.56 1.50
C GLY A 486 4.27 19.00 0.80
N PRO A 487 5.46 19.48 1.21
CA PRO A 487 6.72 19.10 0.59
C PRO A 487 7.07 17.63 0.82
N GLU A 488 7.93 17.11 -0.05
CA GLU A 488 8.54 15.80 0.18
C GLU A 488 9.51 15.88 1.36
N LEU A 489 9.16 15.19 2.43
CA LEU A 489 10.03 15.10 3.59
C LEU A 489 10.98 13.92 3.36
N LEU A 490 12.23 14.25 3.06
CA LEU A 490 13.30 13.27 3.02
C LEU A 490 13.57 12.79 4.44
N TYR A 491 12.92 11.69 4.83
CA TYR A 491 13.32 10.95 6.01
C TYR A 491 14.51 10.08 5.61
N PRO A 492 15.74 10.41 6.05
CA PRO A 492 16.82 9.45 5.93
C PRO A 492 16.32 8.19 6.64
N LEU A 493 16.29 7.08 5.90
CA LEU A 493 16.01 5.76 6.44
C LEU A 493 16.87 5.61 7.68
N ALA A 494 16.27 5.68 8.87
CA ALA A 494 17.02 5.54 10.10
C ALA A 494 17.71 4.17 10.04
N ARG A 495 18.92 4.04 10.59
CA ARG A 495 19.68 2.78 10.53
C ARG A 495 18.85 1.57 11.02
N GLY A 496 17.94 1.78 11.98
CA GLY A 496 16.98 0.78 12.48
C GLY A 496 15.86 0.38 11.50
N GLN A 497 15.68 1.12 10.40
CA GLN A 497 14.77 0.74 9.31
C GLN A 497 15.42 -0.21 8.29
N LEU A 498 16.67 -0.62 8.52
CA LEU A 498 17.31 -1.69 7.77
C LEU A 498 16.85 -3.04 8.33
N HIS A 499 16.41 -3.92 7.43
CA HIS A 499 15.85 -5.22 7.76
C HIS A 499 16.91 -6.11 8.41
N GLN A 500 16.69 -6.53 9.66
CA GLN A 500 17.28 -7.76 10.16
C GLN A 500 16.52 -8.93 9.53
N PRO A 501 17.18 -9.86 8.82
CA PRO A 501 16.50 -10.99 8.24
C PRO A 501 15.94 -11.91 9.32
N PHE A 502 14.62 -12.03 9.29
CA PHE A 502 13.82 -12.96 10.09
C PHE A 502 14.18 -14.45 9.92
N TYR A 503 15.01 -14.80 8.94
CA TYR A 503 15.13 -16.15 8.40
C TYR A 503 16.51 -16.76 8.57
N ASP A 504 17.06 -16.73 9.78
CA ASP A 504 18.23 -17.56 10.06
C ASP A 504 17.77 -18.99 10.38
N GLY A 505 17.59 -19.79 9.31
CA GLY A 505 17.84 -21.24 9.20
C GLY A 505 17.26 -22.26 10.18
N GLY A 506 16.57 -21.88 11.25
CA GLY A 506 16.14 -22.80 12.30
C GLY A 506 14.63 -22.79 12.52
N VAL A 507 14.02 -23.98 12.56
CA VAL A 507 12.64 -24.21 13.06
C VAL A 507 12.50 -23.81 14.55
N ALA A 508 13.62 -23.54 15.23
CA ALA A 508 13.61 -22.94 16.55
C ALA A 508 13.17 -21.48 16.44
N ASP A 509 12.00 -21.19 17.03
CA ASP A 509 11.24 -19.94 17.18
C ASP A 509 12.03 -18.68 17.65
N ARG A 510 13.35 -18.73 17.70
CA ARG A 510 14.25 -17.71 18.26
C ARG A 510 14.72 -16.67 17.24
N SER A 511 14.59 -16.90 15.92
CA SER A 511 14.98 -15.90 14.90
C SER A 511 13.92 -14.81 14.63
N LEU A 512 12.74 -14.93 15.24
CA LEU A 512 11.62 -14.00 15.05
C LEU A 512 11.64 -12.77 15.96
N LYS A 513 12.69 -12.63 16.78
CA LYS A 513 12.75 -11.62 17.82
C LYS A 513 13.38 -10.34 17.30
N PHE A 514 12.52 -9.42 16.84
CA PHE A 514 12.75 -7.97 16.97
C PHE A 514 12.93 -7.54 18.45
N THR A 515 12.90 -8.48 19.40
CA THR A 515 13.24 -8.24 20.79
C THR A 515 14.76 -8.11 20.93
N SER A 516 15.29 -6.93 20.59
CA SER A 516 16.36 -6.39 21.42
C SER A 516 15.96 -6.61 22.87
N ARG A 517 16.84 -7.18 23.71
CA ARG A 517 16.54 -7.39 25.14
C ARG A 517 16.22 -6.08 25.87
N ASP A 518 16.60 -4.95 25.27
CA ASP A 518 16.33 -3.60 25.75
C ASP A 518 15.14 -2.98 24.97
N LEU A 519 13.99 -3.66 24.99
CA LEU A 519 12.76 -3.24 24.32
C LEU A 519 12.39 -1.79 24.74
N GLY A 520 12.47 -0.85 23.81
CA GLY A 520 11.88 0.48 23.94
C GLY A 520 12.72 1.53 24.69
N VAL A 521 13.82 1.17 25.35
CA VAL A 521 14.67 2.17 26.01
C VAL A 521 15.43 2.95 24.92
N ASN A 522 14.95 4.16 24.62
CA ASN A 522 15.39 5.06 23.54
C ASN A 522 14.89 4.73 22.12
N ALA A 523 13.85 3.91 21.98
CA ALA A 523 13.24 3.73 20.66
C ALA A 523 12.70 5.07 20.16
N LYS A 524 13.02 5.41 18.90
CA LYS A 524 12.58 6.67 18.28
C LYS A 524 11.19 6.52 17.67
N GLY A 525 10.81 5.31 17.28
CA GLY A 525 9.50 5.02 16.73
C GLY A 525 8.95 3.70 17.21
N TYR A 526 7.64 3.55 17.06
CA TYR A 526 6.91 2.33 17.36
C TYR A 526 5.94 2.06 16.23
N VAL A 527 5.89 0.80 15.80
CA VAL A 527 4.82 0.32 14.93
C VAL A 527 3.95 -0.61 15.74
N TYR A 528 2.65 -0.33 15.77
CA TYR A 528 1.65 -1.16 16.39
C TYR A 528 0.84 -1.86 15.32
N THR A 529 0.71 -3.17 15.43
CA THR A 529 -0.07 -3.98 14.47
C THR A 529 -1.19 -4.73 15.16
N ARG A 530 -2.35 -4.78 14.51
CA ARG A 530 -3.52 -5.56 14.95
C ARG A 530 -4.05 -6.35 13.77
N ILE A 531 -3.34 -7.41 13.38
CA ILE A 531 -3.68 -8.20 12.20
C ILE A 531 -4.10 -9.59 12.64
N LYS A 532 -5.42 -9.80 12.68
CA LYS A 532 -5.99 -11.13 12.86
C LYS A 532 -5.96 -11.84 11.51
N VAL A 533 -4.98 -12.71 11.33
CA VAL A 533 -4.94 -13.63 10.19
C VAL A 533 -5.99 -14.70 10.44
N ALA A 534 -6.95 -14.85 9.51
CA ALA A 534 -7.92 -15.93 9.61
C ALA A 534 -7.17 -17.26 9.60
N THR A 535 -7.10 -17.93 10.76
CA THR A 535 -6.63 -19.31 10.79
C THR A 535 -7.65 -20.12 9.99
N ALA A 536 -7.19 -20.73 8.89
CA ALA A 536 -8.03 -21.60 8.09
C ALA A 536 -8.66 -22.60 9.07
N ARG A 537 -9.98 -22.50 9.24
CA ARG A 537 -10.74 -23.50 9.99
C ARG A 537 -10.48 -24.80 9.25
N THR A 538 -9.60 -25.62 9.79
CA THR A 538 -9.46 -26.99 9.33
C THR A 538 -10.81 -27.60 9.59
N ARG A 539 -11.64 -27.74 8.54
CA ARG A 539 -12.80 -28.61 8.60
C ARG A 539 -12.23 -29.94 9.05
N THR A 540 -12.53 -30.33 10.28
CA THR A 540 -12.09 -31.61 10.80
C THR A 540 -12.63 -32.66 9.84
N ARG A 541 -11.81 -33.64 9.51
CA ARG A 541 -12.16 -34.72 8.58
C ARG A 541 -13.53 -35.35 8.90
N GLU A 542 -13.91 -35.36 10.17
CA GLU A 542 -15.23 -35.80 10.67
C GLU A 542 -16.41 -34.94 10.14
N GLN A 543 -16.24 -33.62 9.96
CA GLN A 543 -17.27 -32.76 9.33
C GLN A 543 -17.37 -33.00 7.82
N ALA A 544 -16.26 -33.31 7.15
CA ALA A 544 -16.26 -33.64 5.73
C ALA A 544 -16.84 -35.04 5.47
N GLU A 545 -16.62 -36.00 6.38
CA GLU A 545 -17.19 -37.36 6.29
C GLU A 545 -18.70 -37.34 6.60
N GLY A 546 -19.18 -36.52 7.55
CA GLY A 546 -20.61 -36.40 7.85
C GLY A 546 -21.48 -35.76 6.75
N GLU A 547 -20.93 -34.82 5.96
CA GLU A 547 -21.63 -34.24 4.81
C GLU A 547 -21.70 -35.20 3.60
N ALA A 548 -20.73 -36.12 3.48
CA ALA A 548 -20.75 -37.16 2.45
C ALA A 548 -21.76 -38.28 2.77
N GLU A 549 -21.95 -38.62 4.05
CA GLU A 549 -22.94 -39.61 4.48
C GLU A 549 -24.39 -39.08 4.45
N GLY A 550 -24.60 -37.78 4.66
CA GLY A 550 -25.93 -37.16 4.62
C GLY A 550 -26.50 -36.88 3.21
N ALA A 551 -25.70 -36.99 2.15
CA ALA A 551 -26.12 -36.75 0.77
C ALA A 551 -26.59 -38.01 0.02
N GLY A 552 -26.61 -39.18 0.69
CA GLY A 552 -26.88 -40.49 0.07
C GLY A 552 -28.32 -41.03 0.20
N GLU A 553 -29.19 -40.44 1.03
CA GLU A 553 -30.55 -40.95 1.23
C GLU A 553 -31.59 -40.14 0.44
N GLY A 554 -31.66 -40.39 -0.87
CA GLY A 554 -32.64 -39.70 -1.71
C GLY A 554 -32.69 -40.18 -3.16
N GLY A 555 -33.08 -41.44 -3.39
CA GLY A 555 -33.60 -41.85 -4.69
C GLY A 555 -33.40 -43.32 -5.10
N GLY A 556 -34.53 -44.02 -5.27
CA GLY A 556 -34.74 -44.92 -6.41
C GLY A 556 -34.52 -46.42 -6.19
N GLU A 557 -35.60 -47.11 -5.83
CA GLU A 557 -35.76 -48.55 -6.04
C GLU A 557 -35.88 -48.87 -7.54
N ALA A 558 -35.01 -49.74 -8.07
CA ALA A 558 -35.30 -50.64 -9.19
C ALA A 558 -34.18 -51.69 -9.40
N GLU A 559 -34.58 -52.95 -9.29
CA GLU A 559 -34.15 -54.17 -10.02
C GLU A 559 -32.87 -54.93 -9.64
N ASP A 560 -33.14 -56.16 -9.13
CA ASP A 560 -32.70 -57.48 -9.57
C ASP A 560 -31.22 -57.91 -9.60
N GLU A 561 -30.97 -58.90 -8.72
CA GLU A 561 -30.20 -60.14 -8.87
C GLU A 561 -29.14 -60.25 -9.99
N ALA A 562 -27.86 -60.43 -9.60
CA ALA A 562 -27.26 -61.77 -9.51
C ALA A 562 -25.71 -61.72 -9.36
N GLY A 563 -25.22 -62.25 -8.22
CA GLY A 563 -24.06 -63.14 -8.11
C GLY A 563 -22.64 -62.64 -8.47
N ARG A 564 -21.77 -62.52 -7.46
CA ARG A 564 -20.74 -63.55 -7.14
C ARG A 564 -19.77 -63.08 -6.04
N GLU A 565 -19.58 -64.00 -5.10
CA GLU A 565 -18.57 -64.01 -4.04
C GLU A 565 -17.14 -64.11 -4.59
N ALA A 566 -16.20 -63.43 -3.93
CA ALA A 566 -14.93 -64.02 -3.47
C ALA A 566 -14.23 -63.03 -2.52
N GLY A 567 -13.90 -63.52 -1.33
CA GLY A 567 -13.44 -62.70 -0.22
C GLY A 567 -12.00 -62.22 -0.28
N ARG A 568 -11.65 -61.37 0.69
CA ARG A 568 -10.38 -61.46 1.42
C ARG A 568 -10.42 -60.61 2.68
N GLU A 569 -10.25 -61.31 3.80
CA GLU A 569 -9.92 -60.78 5.11
C GLU A 569 -8.61 -59.98 5.05
N ALA A 570 -8.61 -58.80 5.66
CA ALA A 570 -7.38 -58.16 6.12
C ALA A 570 -7.64 -57.49 7.47
N ARG A 571 -7.33 -58.25 8.53
CA ARG A 571 -7.14 -57.76 9.90
C ARG A 571 -6.00 -56.74 9.90
N GLY A 572 -6.29 -55.49 10.29
CA GLY A 572 -5.31 -54.43 10.47
C GLY A 572 -5.29 -53.93 11.92
N SER A 573 -4.22 -54.28 12.61
CA SER A 573 -3.90 -54.02 14.02
C SER A 573 -4.21 -52.62 14.57
N GLY A 574 -4.92 -52.58 15.70
CA GLY A 574 -5.08 -51.39 16.52
C GLY A 574 -3.77 -50.91 17.17
N SER A 575 -3.39 -49.66 16.87
CA SER A 575 -2.25 -48.97 17.48
C SER A 575 -2.58 -48.55 18.94
N ARG A 576 -2.14 -49.36 19.90
CA ARG A 576 -2.19 -49.08 21.35
C ARG A 576 -1.23 -47.96 21.80
N GLN A 577 -0.48 -47.32 20.91
CA GLN A 577 0.44 -46.22 21.27
C GLN A 577 -0.23 -44.85 21.42
N SER A 578 -1.41 -44.64 20.81
CA SER A 578 -2.12 -43.34 20.88
C SER A 578 -2.71 -43.05 22.29
N LYS A 579 -3.20 -44.09 22.99
CA LYS A 579 -3.82 -43.90 24.32
C LYS A 579 -2.83 -43.52 25.43
N ARG A 580 -1.55 -43.90 25.34
CA ARG A 580 -0.54 -43.55 26.37
C ARG A 580 -0.09 -42.09 26.33
N ARG A 581 -0.21 -41.40 25.18
CA ARG A 581 0.11 -39.95 25.11
C ARG A 581 -1.02 -39.09 25.69
N LYS A 582 -2.29 -39.50 25.54
CA LYS A 582 -3.45 -38.75 26.05
C LYS A 582 -3.48 -38.69 27.59
N VAL A 583 -3.20 -39.82 28.26
CA VAL A 583 -3.18 -39.91 29.73
C VAL A 583 -2.05 -39.08 30.37
N ARG A 584 -0.95 -38.83 29.64
CA ARG A 584 0.17 -38.02 30.15
C ARG A 584 -0.08 -36.51 30.02
N GLY A 585 -0.97 -36.10 29.11
CA GLY A 585 -1.42 -34.71 28.97
C GLY A 585 -2.40 -34.31 30.06
N GLU A 586 -3.40 -35.16 30.35
CA GLU A 586 -4.41 -34.90 31.37
C GLU A 586 -3.83 -34.76 32.78
N LYS A 587 -2.82 -35.58 33.14
CA LYS A 587 -2.12 -35.45 34.44
C LYS A 587 -1.29 -34.17 34.57
N ARG A 588 -0.80 -33.59 33.46
CA ARG A 588 -0.08 -32.30 33.50
C ARG A 588 -1.03 -31.13 33.65
N GLN A 589 -2.22 -31.22 33.06
CA GLN A 589 -3.24 -30.19 33.19
C GLN A 589 -3.83 -30.15 34.60
N GLN A 590 -4.12 -31.32 35.20
CA GLN A 590 -4.54 -31.39 36.61
C GLN A 590 -3.51 -30.86 37.60
N LEU A 591 -2.20 -31.04 37.33
CA LEU A 591 -1.15 -30.46 38.16
C LEU A 591 -1.04 -28.94 37.99
N GLY A 592 -1.29 -28.43 36.78
CA GLY A 592 -1.36 -27.00 36.51
C GLY A 592 -2.53 -26.32 37.23
N ASP A 593 -3.71 -26.95 37.21
CA ASP A 593 -4.91 -26.43 37.87
C ASP A 593 -4.79 -26.46 39.40
N LEU A 594 -4.13 -27.48 39.96
CA LEU A 594 -3.83 -27.55 41.40
C LEU A 594 -2.85 -26.45 41.85
N LEU A 595 -1.84 -26.12 41.04
CA LEU A 595 -0.88 -25.06 41.35
C LEU A 595 -1.49 -23.67 41.18
N ALA A 596 -2.40 -23.49 40.22
CA ALA A 596 -3.15 -22.25 40.06
C ALA A 596 -4.10 -21.98 41.25
N GLY A 597 -4.70 -23.03 41.84
CA GLY A 597 -5.55 -22.91 43.03
C GLY A 597 -4.78 -22.51 44.31
N VAL A 598 -3.53 -22.93 44.45
CA VAL A 598 -2.71 -22.61 45.65
C VAL A 598 -2.13 -21.20 45.59
N MET A 599 -1.89 -20.67 44.39
CA MET A 599 -1.38 -19.30 44.19
C MET A 599 -2.47 -18.21 44.23
N GLY A 600 -3.75 -18.60 44.37
CA GLY A 600 -4.87 -17.66 44.49
C GLY A 600 -5.31 -17.34 45.92
N VAL A 601 -4.59 -17.80 46.94
CA VAL A 601 -4.92 -17.60 48.38
C VAL A 601 -3.74 -17.04 49.18
N ILE A 602 -2.77 -16.40 48.50
CA ILE A 602 -1.74 -15.54 49.10
C ILE A 602 -1.78 -14.22 48.34
#